data_AF-A0A4S3KME8-F1
#
_entry.id   AF-A0A4S3KME8-F1
#
_cell.length_a   1.000
_cell.length_b   1.000
_cell.length_c   1.000
_cell.angle_alpha   90.00
_cell.angle_beta   90.00
_cell.angle_gamma   90.00
#
_symmetry.space_group_name_H-M   'P 1'
#
loop_
_entity.id
_entity.type
_entity.pdbx_description
1 polymer ?
#
loop_
_entity_poly.entity_id
_entity_poly.type
_entity_poly.pdbx_seq_one_letter_code
_entity_poly.pdbx_strand_id
1 'polypeptide(L)'
;MELVLGEAPDTTLWRIVAVERISSGELLFTLRARSSLGALPILADTLLARDGSPVAAARIQEALDQLTDAFHRQQPVPVADVCRETARVILAAWTGTAANAKDLKDVIKKIPDDSDKREGLTGAATVINRLHARGKSSERERQAAKGKDLQPVCMEDAEASVQLVGFLLRDIGWGAT
;
A
#
# COMPACT_ATOMS: atom_id res chain seq x y z
N MET A 1 8.94 14.76 14.74
CA MET A 1 10.40 14.73 14.51
C MET A 1 10.77 13.29 14.21
N GLU A 2 11.75 13.03 13.35
CA GLU A 2 12.08 11.69 12.89
C GLU A 2 13.55 11.40 13.17
N LEU A 3 13.87 10.14 13.43
CA LEU A 3 15.21 9.69 13.74
C LEU A 3 15.57 8.52 12.82
N VAL A 4 16.73 8.64 12.18
CA VAL A 4 17.34 7.56 11.41
C VAL A 4 18.37 6.89 12.30
N LEU A 5 18.24 5.58 12.49
CA LEU A 5 19.15 4.76 13.28
C LEU A 5 19.86 3.77 12.37
N GLY A 6 21.19 3.75 12.43
CA GLY A 6 22.06 2.86 11.65
C GLY A 6 23.02 3.62 10.73
N GLU A 7 23.76 2.86 9.92
CA GLU A 7 24.73 3.36 8.94
C GLU A 7 24.50 2.63 7.62
N ALA A 8 24.72 3.28 6.48
CA ALA A 8 24.39 2.70 5.19
C ALA A 8 25.17 1.38 4.93
N PRO A 9 24.51 0.33 4.36
CA PRO A 9 23.15 0.30 3.82
C PRO A 9 22.03 0.00 4.85
N ASP A 10 22.36 -0.28 6.11
CA ASP A 10 21.44 -0.82 7.12
C ASP A 10 20.89 0.27 8.05
N THR A 11 20.03 1.13 7.52
CA THR A 11 19.36 2.19 8.30
C THR A 11 17.88 1.88 8.52
N THR A 12 17.34 2.37 9.65
CA THR A 12 15.92 2.25 10.02
C THR A 12 15.35 3.60 10.43
N LEU A 13 14.09 3.85 10.06
CA LEU A 13 13.42 5.13 10.28
C LEU A 13 12.42 5.04 11.44
N TRP A 14 12.47 6.02 12.33
CA TRP A 14 11.72 6.04 13.57
C TRP A 14 11.00 7.38 13.75
N ARG A 15 9.76 7.34 14.25
CA ARG A 15 9.04 8.56 14.62
C ARG A 15 9.37 8.93 16.05
N ILE A 16 9.89 10.14 16.29
CA ILE A 16 10.01 10.69 17.64
C ILE A 16 8.63 11.16 18.09
N VAL A 17 8.11 10.53 19.14
CA VAL A 17 6.79 10.79 19.73
C VAL A 17 6.85 11.74 20.94
N ALA A 18 8.02 11.88 21.59
CA ALA A 18 8.24 12.84 22.67
C ALA A 18 9.72 13.27 22.74
N VAL A 19 9.95 14.48 23.26
CA VAL A 19 11.27 15.06 23.51
C VAL A 19 11.25 15.71 24.89
N GLU A 20 12.15 15.29 25.77
CA GLU A 20 12.21 15.77 27.14
C GLU A 20 13.65 16.12 27.52
N ARG A 21 13.83 17.12 28.39
CA ARG A 21 15.15 17.42 28.98
C ARG A 21 15.20 16.81 30.38
N ILE A 22 16.11 15.88 30.57
CA ILE A 22 16.27 15.17 31.84
C ILE A 22 17.13 15.98 32.83
N SER A 23 17.16 15.56 34.10
CA SER A 23 17.84 16.30 35.17
C SER A 23 19.34 16.47 34.98
N SER A 24 19.98 15.61 34.17
CA SER A 24 21.38 15.74 33.74
C SER A 24 21.59 16.85 32.70
N GLY A 25 20.52 17.44 32.18
CA GLY A 25 20.53 18.43 31.12
C GLY A 25 20.53 17.85 29.70
N GLU A 26 20.59 16.53 29.55
CA GLU A 26 20.57 15.82 28.27
C GLU A 26 19.14 15.74 27.69
N LEU A 27 19.04 15.44 26.39
CA LEU A 27 17.75 15.25 25.72
C LEU A 27 17.40 13.76 25.62
N LEU A 28 16.20 13.41 26.07
CA LEU A 28 15.58 12.10 25.91
C LEU A 28 14.57 12.15 24.75
N PHE A 29 14.72 11.24 23.78
CA PHE A 29 13.79 11.09 22.65
C PHE A 29 13.03 9.78 22.77
N THR A 30 11.70 9.81 22.76
CA THR A 30 10.87 8.60 22.69
C THR A 30 10.54 8.31 21.23
N LEU A 31 10.76 7.07 20.77
CA LEU A 31 10.62 6.67 19.37
C LEU A 31 9.49 5.65 19.16
N ARG A 32 8.84 5.66 17.99
CA ARG A 32 7.90 4.65 17.52
C ARG A 32 8.40 4.05 16.20
N ALA A 33 8.72 2.76 16.24
CA ALA A 33 8.91 1.93 15.05
C ALA A 33 7.61 1.87 14.28
N ARG A 34 7.68 1.93 12.95
CA ARG A 34 6.50 2.05 12.12
C ARG A 34 6.02 0.73 11.48
N SER A 35 6.80 -0.35 11.51
CA SER A 35 7.07 -1.13 10.28
C SER A 35 7.95 -0.30 9.36
N SER A 36 8.68 -0.89 8.44
CA SER A 36 9.45 -0.13 7.45
C SER A 36 8.59 0.92 6.72
N LEU A 37 7.26 0.78 6.78
CA LEU A 37 6.28 1.59 6.06
C LEU A 37 5.18 2.26 6.91
N GLY A 38 4.99 1.99 8.20
CA GLY A 38 3.95 2.66 9.02
C GLY A 38 2.50 2.28 8.70
N ALA A 39 2.28 1.80 7.48
CA ALA A 39 1.03 1.80 6.75
C ALA A 39 0.46 0.40 6.54
N LEU A 40 1.36 -0.58 6.33
CA LEU A 40 1.00 -1.97 6.13
C LEU A 40 0.73 -2.63 7.49
N PRO A 41 -0.49 -3.13 7.73
CA PRO A 41 -0.82 -3.85 8.95
C PRO A 41 -0.14 -5.24 8.96
N ILE A 42 -0.05 -5.84 10.13
CA ILE A 42 0.35 -7.25 10.26
C ILE A 42 -0.80 -8.11 9.72
N LEU A 43 -0.49 -9.15 8.93
CA LEU A 43 -1.50 -10.07 8.44
C LEU A 43 -2.13 -10.85 9.60
N ALA A 44 -3.45 -11.04 9.54
CA ALA A 44 -4.17 -11.92 10.47
C ALA A 44 -3.72 -13.39 10.32
N ASP A 45 -3.80 -14.16 11.40
CA ASP A 45 -3.40 -15.57 11.44
C ASP A 45 -4.14 -16.44 10.43
N THR A 46 -5.37 -16.06 10.10
CA THR A 46 -6.19 -16.75 9.10
C THR A 46 -6.77 -15.74 8.13
N LEU A 47 -6.48 -15.92 6.85
CA LEU A 47 -7.03 -15.11 5.77
C LEU A 47 -8.20 -15.88 5.13
N LEU A 48 -9.38 -15.27 5.14
CA LEU A 48 -10.58 -15.84 4.53
C LEU A 48 -10.97 -15.04 3.29
N ALA A 49 -11.29 -15.76 2.22
CA ALA A 49 -11.98 -15.20 1.07
C ALA A 49 -13.43 -14.86 1.46
N ARG A 50 -14.12 -14.16 0.56
CA ARG A 50 -15.48 -13.68 0.80
C ARG A 50 -16.50 -14.81 1.02
N ASP A 51 -16.27 -15.98 0.43
CA ASP A 51 -17.09 -17.18 0.63
C ASP A 51 -16.72 -17.98 1.89
N GLY A 52 -15.77 -17.49 2.69
CA GLY A 52 -15.27 -18.14 3.89
C GLY A 52 -14.20 -19.19 3.63
N SER A 53 -13.79 -19.41 2.39
CA SER A 53 -12.69 -20.34 2.08
C SER A 53 -11.32 -19.78 2.52
N PRO A 54 -10.38 -20.63 2.94
CA PRO A 54 -9.06 -20.17 3.36
C PRO A 54 -8.22 -19.69 2.18
N VAL A 55 -7.49 -18.60 2.38
CA VAL A 55 -6.53 -18.02 1.43
C VAL A 55 -5.10 -18.34 1.88
N ALA A 56 -4.25 -18.71 0.91
CA ALA A 56 -2.84 -18.98 1.17
C ALA A 56 -2.09 -17.68 1.54
N ALA A 57 -1.77 -17.51 2.82
CA ALA A 57 -1.09 -16.33 3.34
C ALA A 57 0.29 -16.08 2.71
N ALA A 58 1.02 -17.13 2.33
CA ALA A 58 2.36 -17.02 1.73
C ALA A 58 2.38 -16.11 0.48
N ARG A 59 1.36 -16.22 -0.38
CA ARG A 59 1.26 -15.39 -1.59
C ARG A 59 0.96 -13.92 -1.28
N ILE A 60 0.20 -13.67 -0.22
CA ILE A 60 -0.10 -12.30 0.23
C ILE A 60 1.15 -11.69 0.85
N GLN A 61 1.87 -12.46 1.67
CA GLN A 61 3.12 -12.03 2.29
C GLN A 61 4.18 -11.69 1.24
N GLU A 62 4.38 -12.55 0.23
CA GLU A 62 5.32 -12.29 -0.86
C GLU A 62 5.02 -10.97 -1.59
N ALA A 63 3.74 -10.66 -1.83
CA ALA A 63 3.33 -9.40 -2.46
C ALA A 63 3.56 -8.17 -1.56
N LEU A 64 3.54 -8.34 -0.23
CA LEU A 64 3.84 -7.28 0.74
C LEU A 64 5.34 -7.10 0.92
N ASP A 65 6.13 -8.16 0.84
CA ASP A 65 7.59 -8.11 0.88
C ASP A 65 8.12 -7.38 -0.36
N GLN A 66 7.61 -7.72 -1.56
CA GLN A 66 7.93 -7.00 -2.79
C GLN A 66 7.58 -5.51 -2.71
N LEU A 67 6.44 -5.18 -2.07
CA LEU A 67 6.05 -3.79 -1.85
C LEU A 67 7.01 -3.07 -0.91
N THR A 68 7.44 -3.74 0.16
CA THR A 68 8.41 -3.21 1.10
C THR A 68 9.76 -2.95 0.43
N ASP A 69 10.25 -3.90 -0.37
CA ASP A 69 11.48 -3.78 -1.14
C ASP A 69 11.42 -2.64 -2.16
N ALA A 70 10.29 -2.52 -2.87
CA ALA A 70 10.08 -1.43 -3.82
C ALA A 70 10.06 -0.07 -3.12
N PHE A 71 9.41 0.01 -1.95
CA PHE A 71 9.34 1.23 -1.18
C PHE A 71 10.71 1.68 -0.66
N HIS A 72 11.54 0.76 -0.19
CA HIS A 72 12.91 1.06 0.24
C HIS A 72 13.79 1.65 -0.87
N ARG A 73 13.49 1.32 -2.14
CA ARG A 73 14.21 1.88 -3.30
C ARG A 73 13.80 3.32 -3.63
N GLN A 74 12.74 3.85 -3.00
CA GLN A 74 12.27 5.24 -3.11
C GLN A 74 12.08 5.75 -4.54
N GLN A 75 11.53 4.90 -5.42
CA GLN A 75 11.19 5.29 -6.78
C GLN A 75 9.66 5.34 -6.97
N PRO A 76 9.07 6.51 -7.31
CA PRO A 76 7.62 6.68 -7.31
C PRO A 76 6.85 5.70 -8.20
N VAL A 77 7.29 5.57 -9.45
CA VAL A 77 6.61 4.74 -10.45
C VAL A 77 6.72 3.24 -10.09
N PRO A 78 7.91 2.69 -9.79
CA PRO A 78 8.02 1.31 -9.31
C PRO A 78 7.19 1.02 -8.07
N VAL A 79 7.12 1.93 -7.09
CA VAL A 79 6.29 1.73 -5.90
C VAL A 79 4.81 1.71 -6.27
N ALA A 80 4.33 2.63 -7.11
CA ALA A 80 2.94 2.64 -7.58
C ALA A 80 2.58 1.39 -8.39
N ASP A 81 3.52 0.88 -9.20
CA ASP A 81 3.36 -0.36 -9.97
C ASP A 81 3.21 -1.56 -9.06
N VAL A 82 4.07 -1.67 -8.04
CA VAL A 82 4.01 -2.76 -7.07
C VAL A 82 2.76 -2.63 -6.19
N CYS A 83 2.37 -1.43 -5.76
CA CYS A 83 1.09 -1.22 -5.04
C CYS A 83 -0.11 -1.75 -5.84
N ARG A 84 -0.14 -1.49 -7.16
CA ARG A 84 -1.21 -1.98 -8.04
C ARG A 84 -1.22 -3.50 -8.10
N GLU A 85 -0.06 -4.12 -8.21
CA GLU A 85 0.05 -5.57 -8.24
C GLU A 85 -0.32 -6.21 -6.91
N THR A 86 0.17 -5.67 -5.79
CA THR A 86 -0.18 -6.09 -4.43
C THR A 86 -1.69 -5.98 -4.20
N ALA A 87 -2.31 -4.84 -4.55
CA ALA A 87 -3.75 -4.67 -4.45
C ALA A 87 -4.53 -5.66 -5.34
N ARG A 88 -4.03 -5.97 -6.55
CA ARG A 88 -4.62 -6.99 -7.43
C ARG A 88 -4.59 -8.36 -6.75
N VAL A 89 -3.43 -8.76 -6.20
CA VAL A 89 -3.24 -10.06 -5.54
C VAL A 89 -4.18 -10.18 -4.33
N ILE A 90 -4.19 -9.18 -3.46
CA ILE A 90 -5.04 -9.14 -2.25
C ILE A 90 -6.51 -9.28 -2.63
N LEU A 91 -7.00 -8.38 -3.49
CA LEU A 91 -8.42 -8.34 -3.82
C LEU A 91 -8.85 -9.54 -4.64
N ALA A 92 -8.02 -10.06 -5.55
CA ALA A 92 -8.37 -11.24 -6.33
C ALA A 92 -8.42 -12.51 -5.47
N ALA A 93 -7.55 -12.62 -4.47
CA ALA A 93 -7.60 -13.70 -3.50
C ALA A 93 -8.85 -13.58 -2.62
N TRP A 94 -9.16 -12.36 -2.13
CA TRP A 94 -10.33 -12.12 -1.30
C TRP A 94 -11.66 -12.33 -2.03
N THR A 95 -11.79 -11.91 -3.29
CA THR A 95 -13.01 -12.12 -4.08
C THR A 95 -13.15 -13.53 -4.65
N GLY A 96 -12.14 -14.39 -4.50
CA GLY A 96 -12.09 -15.72 -5.13
C GLY A 96 -11.85 -15.69 -6.65
N THR A 97 -11.38 -14.57 -7.21
CA THR A 97 -11.13 -14.43 -8.65
C THR A 97 -9.66 -14.61 -9.06
N ALA A 98 -8.81 -15.11 -8.16
CA ALA A 98 -7.36 -15.23 -8.34
C ALA A 98 -6.94 -15.93 -9.65
N ALA A 99 -7.69 -16.94 -10.10
CA ALA A 99 -7.41 -17.68 -11.33
C ALA A 99 -7.63 -16.86 -12.63
N ASN A 100 -8.45 -15.81 -12.57
CA ASN A 100 -8.92 -15.08 -13.77
C ASN A 100 -8.49 -13.60 -13.81
N ALA A 101 -7.86 -13.10 -12.74
CA ALA A 101 -7.57 -11.70 -12.57
C ALA A 101 -6.22 -11.30 -13.22
N LYS A 102 -6.22 -10.86 -14.48
CA LYS A 102 -5.02 -10.31 -15.14
C LYS A 102 -4.69 -8.89 -14.67
N ASP A 103 -5.70 -8.09 -14.38
CA ASP A 103 -5.55 -6.68 -14.06
C ASP A 103 -6.38 -6.24 -12.85
N LEU A 104 -5.85 -5.28 -12.07
CA LEU A 104 -6.56 -4.69 -10.93
C LEU A 104 -7.92 -4.10 -11.36
N LYS A 105 -7.98 -3.46 -12.54
CA LYS A 105 -9.23 -2.91 -13.09
C LYS A 105 -10.34 -3.96 -13.22
N ASP A 106 -9.99 -5.20 -13.55
CA ASP A 106 -10.98 -6.27 -13.69
C ASP A 106 -11.38 -6.86 -12.35
N VAL A 107 -10.45 -6.91 -11.39
CA VAL A 107 -10.76 -7.28 -9.99
C VAL A 107 -11.71 -6.28 -9.35
N ILE A 108 -11.52 -4.98 -9.58
CA ILE A 108 -12.40 -3.92 -9.05
C ILE A 108 -13.86 -4.16 -9.46
N LYS A 109 -14.11 -4.54 -10.72
CA LYS A 109 -15.47 -4.84 -11.22
C LYS A 109 -16.11 -6.08 -10.56
N LYS A 110 -15.33 -6.89 -9.85
CA LYS A 110 -15.77 -8.12 -9.17
C LYS A 110 -15.95 -7.91 -7.67
N ILE A 111 -15.62 -6.72 -7.15
CA ILE A 111 -16.00 -6.31 -5.80
C ILE A 111 -17.53 -6.19 -5.79
N PRO A 112 -18.25 -6.90 -4.90
CA PRO A 112 -19.71 -6.84 -4.83
C PRO A 112 -20.17 -5.42 -4.55
N ASP A 113 -21.23 -5.03 -5.26
CA ASP A 113 -21.90 -3.75 -5.11
C ASP A 113 -22.94 -3.85 -3.96
N ASP A 114 -22.44 -4.03 -2.74
CA ASP A 114 -23.25 -3.85 -1.53
C ASP A 114 -23.23 -2.36 -1.18
N SER A 115 -24.26 -1.66 -1.66
CA SER A 115 -24.35 -0.21 -1.94
C SER A 115 -23.91 0.80 -0.86
N ASP A 116 -23.55 0.37 0.35
CA ASP A 116 -23.06 1.26 1.42
C ASP A 116 -21.81 0.76 2.14
N LYS A 117 -21.46 -0.53 2.05
CA LYS A 117 -20.45 -1.11 2.95
C LYS A 117 -19.04 -1.17 2.36
N ARG A 118 -18.88 -0.95 1.04
CA ARG A 118 -17.62 -1.25 0.35
C ARG A 118 -17.21 -0.24 -0.73
N GLU A 119 -17.84 0.93 -0.79
CA GLU A 119 -17.37 2.05 -1.63
C GLU A 119 -15.91 2.42 -1.32
N GLY A 120 -15.51 2.32 -0.05
CA GLY A 120 -14.12 2.53 0.39
C GLY A 120 -13.12 1.63 -0.33
N LEU A 121 -13.40 0.32 -0.43
CA LEU A 121 -12.53 -0.64 -1.13
C LEU A 121 -12.39 -0.29 -2.61
N THR A 122 -13.52 -0.08 -3.28
CA THR A 122 -13.57 0.25 -4.70
C THR A 122 -12.87 1.58 -4.98
N GLY A 123 -13.07 2.58 -4.13
CA GLY A 123 -12.40 3.88 -4.20
C GLY A 123 -10.90 3.76 -4.03
N ALA A 124 -10.43 3.08 -2.98
CA ALA A 124 -9.01 2.86 -2.70
C ALA A 124 -8.32 2.13 -3.86
N ALA A 125 -8.89 1.01 -4.32
CA ALA A 125 -8.36 0.24 -5.44
C ALA A 125 -8.35 1.06 -6.75
N THR A 126 -9.38 1.88 -6.98
CA THR A 126 -9.45 2.76 -8.15
C THR A 126 -8.36 3.82 -8.15
N VAL A 127 -8.06 4.43 -6.99
CA VAL A 127 -6.96 5.39 -6.85
C VAL A 127 -5.62 4.73 -7.16
N ILE A 128 -5.32 3.58 -6.54
CA ILE A 128 -4.10 2.80 -6.82
C ILE A 128 -3.98 2.50 -8.32
N ASN A 129 -5.06 2.02 -8.96
CA ASN A 129 -5.04 1.69 -10.38
C ASN A 129 -4.81 2.90 -11.29
N ARG A 130 -5.31 4.09 -10.90
CA ARG A 130 -5.09 5.34 -11.65
C ARG A 130 -3.65 5.83 -11.54
N LEU A 131 -3.05 5.75 -10.35
CA LEU A 131 -1.67 6.18 -10.12
C LEU A 131 -0.66 5.34 -10.90
N HIS A 132 -0.84 4.02 -10.97
CA HIS A 132 -0.08 3.16 -11.88
C HIS A 132 -0.16 3.61 -13.35
N ALA A 133 -1.39 3.86 -13.85
CA ALA A 133 -1.58 4.29 -15.24
C ALA A 133 -0.90 5.65 -15.53
N ARG A 134 -0.97 6.59 -14.58
CA ARG A 134 -0.32 7.91 -14.64
C ARG A 134 1.22 7.82 -14.65
N GLY A 135 1.80 6.75 -14.12
CA GLY A 135 3.25 6.49 -14.17
C GLY A 135 3.77 6.26 -15.59
N LYS A 136 2.92 5.75 -16.51
CA LYS A 136 3.28 5.43 -17.90
C LYS A 136 3.29 6.69 -18.77
N SER A 137 4.42 6.96 -19.43
CA SER A 137 4.56 8.11 -20.35
C SER A 137 3.49 8.09 -21.46
N SER A 138 3.26 6.93 -22.06
CA SER A 138 2.28 6.77 -23.14
C SER A 138 0.85 7.09 -22.73
N GLU A 139 0.45 6.77 -21.49
CA GLU A 139 -0.87 7.15 -20.99
C GLU A 139 -0.95 8.64 -20.70
N ARG A 140 0.11 9.26 -20.17
CA ARG A 140 0.17 10.73 -19.96
C ARG A 140 0.05 11.47 -21.29
N GLU A 141 0.81 11.07 -22.32
CA GLU A 141 0.71 11.62 -23.67
C GLU A 141 -0.70 11.47 -24.26
N ARG A 142 -1.31 10.29 -24.09
CA ARG A 142 -2.69 10.03 -24.54
C ARG A 142 -3.71 10.93 -23.85
N GLN A 143 -3.53 11.26 -22.58
CA GLN A 143 -4.43 12.13 -21.83
C GLN A 143 -4.17 13.62 -22.14
N ALA A 144 -2.91 14.01 -22.33
CA ALA A 144 -2.55 15.36 -22.80
C ALA A 144 -3.19 15.66 -24.17
N ALA A 145 -3.20 14.69 -25.09
CA ALA A 145 -3.90 14.79 -26.37
C ALA A 145 -5.42 15.00 -26.24
N LYS A 146 -6.01 14.70 -25.08
CA LYS A 146 -7.42 14.93 -24.74
C LYS A 146 -7.64 16.21 -23.92
N GLY A 147 -6.63 17.08 -23.84
CA GLY A 147 -6.66 18.31 -23.05
C GLY A 147 -6.58 18.09 -21.55
N LYS A 148 -6.16 16.91 -21.09
CA LYS A 148 -5.96 16.62 -19.67
C LYS A 148 -4.47 16.60 -19.36
N ASP A 149 -4.01 17.64 -18.67
CA ASP A 149 -2.65 17.69 -18.16
C ASP A 149 -2.55 16.90 -16.86
N LEU A 150 -1.95 15.71 -16.92
CA LEU A 150 -1.73 14.86 -15.76
C LEU A 150 -0.30 15.05 -15.28
N GLN A 151 -0.16 15.45 -14.02
CA GLN A 151 1.15 15.53 -13.37
C GLN A 151 1.86 14.17 -13.40
N PRO A 152 3.21 14.11 -13.41
CA PRO A 152 3.94 12.86 -13.18
C PRO A 152 3.66 12.31 -11.77
N VAL A 153 3.79 10.99 -11.57
CA VAL A 153 3.66 10.38 -10.24
C VAL A 153 4.85 10.80 -9.37
N CYS A 154 4.59 11.35 -8.19
CA CYS A 154 5.60 11.72 -7.19
C CYS A 154 5.63 10.72 -6.02
N MET A 155 6.59 10.86 -5.10
CA MET A 155 6.72 9.93 -3.97
C MET A 155 5.50 9.98 -3.05
N GLU A 156 4.87 11.14 -2.89
CA GLU A 156 3.68 11.33 -2.06
C GLU A 156 2.48 10.55 -2.62
N ASP A 157 2.32 10.50 -3.95
CA ASP A 157 1.32 9.66 -4.60
C ASP A 157 1.59 8.15 -4.33
N ALA A 158 2.87 7.77 -4.33
CA ALA A 158 3.29 6.40 -4.08
C ALA A 158 3.07 6.00 -2.61
N GLU A 159 3.43 6.85 -1.66
CA GLU A 159 3.15 6.69 -0.24
C GLU A 159 1.65 6.57 0.05
N ALA A 160 0.84 7.43 -0.59
CA ALA A 160 -0.62 7.33 -0.49
C ALA A 160 -1.11 5.97 -1.00
N SER A 161 -0.53 5.43 -2.08
CA SER A 161 -0.87 4.10 -2.58
C SER A 161 -0.55 3.00 -1.57
N VAL A 162 0.58 3.09 -0.85
CA VAL A 162 0.91 2.14 0.22
C VAL A 162 -0.08 2.22 1.39
N GLN A 163 -0.48 3.43 1.78
CA GLN A 163 -1.52 3.63 2.80
C GLN A 163 -2.85 3.00 2.37
N LEU A 164 -3.20 3.12 1.09
CA LEU A 164 -4.41 2.51 0.53
C LEU A 164 -4.32 0.98 0.52
N VAL A 165 -3.15 0.39 0.24
CA VAL A 165 -2.95 -1.08 0.39
C VAL A 165 -3.19 -1.50 1.84
N GLY A 166 -2.63 -0.77 2.80
CA GLY A 166 -2.85 -1.03 4.23
C GLY A 166 -4.31 -0.82 4.67
N PHE A 167 -5.02 0.12 4.05
CA PHE A 167 -6.46 0.28 4.22
C PHE A 167 -7.22 -0.94 3.67
N LEU A 168 -6.93 -1.39 2.44
CA LEU A 168 -7.58 -2.55 1.83
C LEU A 168 -7.47 -3.79 2.73
N LEU A 169 -6.28 -4.08 3.27
CA LEU A 169 -6.06 -5.20 4.18
C LEU A 169 -6.94 -5.11 5.43
N ARG A 170 -7.04 -3.94 6.06
CA ARG A 170 -7.87 -3.75 7.25
C ARG A 170 -9.36 -3.88 6.94
N ASP A 171 -9.80 -3.27 5.84
CA ASP A 171 -11.21 -3.21 5.49
C ASP A 171 -11.79 -4.57 5.07
N ILE A 172 -10.98 -5.44 4.47
CA ILE A 172 -11.35 -6.86 4.22
C ILE A 172 -11.14 -7.77 5.44
N GLY A 173 -10.66 -7.25 6.57
CA GLY A 173 -10.45 -7.99 7.81
C GLY A 173 -9.16 -8.83 7.86
N TRP A 174 -8.19 -8.55 6.98
CA TRP A 174 -6.91 -9.26 6.92
C TRP A 174 -5.77 -8.54 7.66
N GLY A 175 -5.95 -7.29 8.04
CA GLY A 175 -4.97 -6.51 8.80
C GLY A 175 -5.30 -6.44 10.28
N ALA A 176 -4.39 -6.88 11.14
CA ALA A 176 -4.43 -6.66 12.59
C ALA A 176 -3.82 -5.28 12.96
N THR A 177 -4.39 -4.61 13.95
CA THR A 177 -3.89 -3.35 14.55
C THR A 177 -3.03 -3.61 15.76
#